data_AF-A0A0F0GHB4-F1
#
_entry.id   AF-A0A0F0GHB4-F1
#
_cell.length_a   1.000
_cell.length_b   1.000
_cell.length_c   1.000
_cell.angle_alpha   90.00
_cell.angle_beta   90.00
_cell.angle_gamma   90.00
#
_symmetry.space_group_name_H-M   'P 1'
#
loop_
_entity.id
_entity.type
_entity.pdbx_description
1 polymer ?
#
loop_
_entity_poly.entity_id
_entity_poly.type
_entity_poly.pdbx_seq_one_letter_code
_entity_poly.pdbx_strand_id
1 'polypeptide(L)'
;VNEPSPKVDWSAGAVELLTESRPWPETGRPRRGAVSSFGISGTNAHTILEYVPDTAVGRTADDGVVPLLLSAKSDKALAGQAARLLSLLS
;
A
#
# COMPACT_ATOMS: atom_id res chain seq x y z
N VAL A 1 1.31 -2.66 19.64
CA VAL A 1 1.52 -1.88 20.89
C VAL A 1 1.22 -2.79 22.07
N ASN A 2 1.97 -2.67 23.17
CA ASN A 2 1.79 -3.58 24.31
C ASN A 2 0.75 -3.06 25.31
N GLU A 3 0.65 -1.73 25.48
CA GLU A 3 -0.35 -1.10 26.35
C GLU A 3 -0.79 0.27 25.78
N PRO A 4 -2.10 0.56 25.69
CA PRO A 4 -2.61 1.87 25.28
C PRO A 4 -2.32 2.95 26.33
N SER A 5 -2.18 4.21 25.90
CA SER A 5 -1.95 5.33 26.84
C SER A 5 -3.15 5.50 27.79
N PRO A 6 -2.94 5.58 29.12
CA PRO A 6 -4.02 5.80 30.09
C PRO A 6 -4.54 7.24 30.09
N LYS A 7 -3.86 8.16 29.40
CA LYS A 7 -4.25 9.58 29.28
C LYS A 7 -5.34 9.81 28.22
N VAL A 8 -5.76 8.75 27.54
CA VAL A 8 -6.79 8.77 26.50
C VAL A 8 -7.94 7.90 26.97
N ASP A 9 -9.16 8.44 26.98
CA ASP A 9 -10.36 7.65 27.14
C ASP A 9 -10.69 6.95 25.81
N TRP A 10 -10.25 5.70 25.68
CA TRP A 10 -10.48 4.89 24.49
C TRP A 10 -11.92 4.42 24.36
N SER A 11 -12.74 4.50 25.42
CA SER A 11 -14.14 4.04 25.41
C SER A 11 -15.11 5.08 24.83
N ALA A 12 -14.75 6.36 24.88
CA ALA A 12 -15.58 7.46 24.42
C ALA A 12 -15.47 7.76 22.91
N GLY A 13 -14.56 7.09 22.19
CA GLY A 13 -14.18 7.44 20.81
C GLY A 13 -14.63 6.45 19.74
N ALA A 14 -14.69 6.92 18.49
CA ALA A 14 -14.87 6.07 17.31
C ALA A 14 -13.53 5.48 16.77
N VAL A 15 -12.51 5.42 17.62
CA VAL A 15 -11.15 5.00 17.26
C VAL A 15 -10.71 3.84 18.13
N GLU A 16 -10.05 2.87 17.50
CA GLU A 16 -9.49 1.69 18.14
C GLU A 16 -8.03 1.55 17.69
N LEU A 17 -7.15 1.13 18.59
CA LEU A 17 -5.77 0.84 18.23
C LEU A 17 -5.68 -0.50 17.48
N LEU A 18 -5.12 -0.45 16.28
CA LEU A 18 -4.77 -1.66 15.54
C LEU A 18 -3.47 -2.26 16.11
N THR A 19 -3.60 -3.19 17.06
CA THR A 19 -2.45 -3.80 17.77
C THR A 19 -1.83 -4.98 17.02
N GLU A 20 -2.61 -5.61 16.14
CA GLU A 20 -2.24 -6.73 15.27
C GLU A 20 -2.80 -6.54 13.86
N SER A 21 -2.23 -7.25 12.87
CA SER A 21 -2.74 -7.20 11.50
C SER A 21 -4.09 -7.90 11.42
N ARG A 22 -5.11 -7.22 10.89
CA ARG A 22 -6.44 -7.79 10.65
C ARG A 22 -6.88 -7.54 9.21
N PRO A 23 -7.73 -8.40 8.62
CA PRO A 23 -8.33 -8.15 7.32
C PRO A 23 -9.04 -6.79 7.30
N TRP A 24 -8.92 -6.04 6.20
CA TRP A 24 -9.70 -4.82 6.02
C TRP A 24 -11.12 -5.19 5.57
N PRO A 25 -12.15 -5.01 6.42
CA PRO A 25 -13.49 -5.50 6.15
C PRO A 25 -14.09 -4.88 4.89
N GLU A 26 -14.86 -5.67 4.16
CA GLU A 26 -15.72 -5.20 3.08
C GLU A 26 -17.03 -4.70 3.66
N THR A 27 -17.30 -3.41 3.46
CA THR A 27 -18.48 -2.74 4.03
C THR A 27 -19.49 -2.30 2.96
N GLY A 28 -19.28 -2.73 1.70
CA GLY A 28 -20.02 -2.23 0.54
C GLY A 28 -19.66 -0.79 0.14
N ARG A 29 -18.63 -0.19 0.77
CA ARG A 29 -18.10 1.14 0.46
C ARG A 29 -16.60 1.04 0.13
N PRO A 30 -16.05 1.95 -0.68
CA PRO A 30 -14.61 2.03 -0.89
C PRO A 30 -13.85 2.12 0.44
N ARG A 31 -12.77 1.36 0.55
CA ARG A 31 -11.88 1.41 1.71
C ARG A 31 -11.22 2.79 1.75
N ARG A 32 -11.30 3.49 2.89
CA ARG A 32 -10.69 4.82 3.08
C ARG A 32 -9.74 4.81 4.27
N GLY A 33 -8.55 5.36 4.07
CA GLY A 33 -7.57 5.61 5.12
C GLY A 33 -7.20 7.10 5.13
N ALA A 34 -6.74 7.59 6.28
CA ALA A 34 -6.23 8.96 6.38
C ALA A 34 -4.83 8.95 6.99
N VAL A 35 -3.99 9.87 6.53
CA VAL A 35 -2.64 10.13 7.06
C VAL A 35 -2.60 11.56 7.55
N SER A 36 -2.27 11.74 8.83
CA SER A 36 -2.04 13.05 9.44
C SER A 36 -0.56 13.25 9.73
N SER A 37 -0.06 14.46 9.49
CA SER A 37 1.31 14.88 9.84
C SER A 37 1.24 16.22 10.57
N PHE A 38 1.94 16.30 11.71
CA PHE A 38 1.97 17.47 12.58
C PHE A 38 3.42 17.91 12.78
N GLY A 39 3.82 19.02 12.14
CA GLY A 39 5.19 19.53 12.18
C GLY A 39 5.45 20.35 13.44
N ILE A 40 6.67 20.26 13.98
CA ILE A 40 7.10 21.05 15.16
C ILE A 40 7.00 22.57 14.93
N SER A 41 7.13 23.03 13.68
CA SER A 41 6.96 24.44 13.30
C SER A 41 5.50 24.91 13.32
N GLY A 42 4.54 24.01 13.52
CA GLY A 42 3.10 24.28 13.45
C GLY A 42 2.47 24.04 12.09
N THR A 43 3.24 23.67 11.06
CA THR A 43 2.68 23.27 9.76
C THR A 43 2.11 21.86 9.82
N ASN A 44 0.84 21.72 9.46
CA ASN A 44 0.11 20.45 9.50
C ASN A 44 -0.34 20.04 8.10
N ALA A 45 -0.44 18.74 7.86
CA ALA A 45 -1.02 18.17 6.65
C ALA A 45 -1.94 16.98 7.00
N HIS A 46 -3.03 16.84 6.26
CA HIS A 46 -3.97 15.72 6.40
C HIS A 46 -4.40 15.25 5.01
N THR A 47 -4.19 13.98 4.72
CA THR A 47 -4.48 13.37 3.42
C THR A 47 -5.42 12.20 3.59
N ILE A 48 -6.50 12.18 2.81
CA ILE A 48 -7.45 11.08 2.73
C ILE A 48 -7.14 10.28 1.45
N LEU A 49 -7.05 8.96 1.59
CA LEU A 49 -6.83 8.00 0.51
C LEU A 49 -8.07 7.13 0.37
N GLU A 50 -8.52 6.91 -0.85
CA GLU A 50 -9.61 6.00 -1.19
C GLU A 50 -9.10 4.91 -2.13
N TYR A 51 -9.42 3.65 -1.81
CA TYR A 51 -9.19 2.54 -2.71
C TYR A 51 -10.11 2.64 -3.92
N VAL A 52 -9.53 2.72 -5.11
CA VAL A 52 -10.24 2.59 -6.37
C VAL A 52 -10.15 1.12 -6.79
N PRO A 53 -11.28 0.40 -6.96
CA PRO A 53 -11.24 -0.97 -7.45
C PRO A 53 -10.65 -0.99 -8.86
N ASP A 54 -9.80 -1.97 -9.13
CA ASP A 54 -9.33 -2.20 -10.49
C ASP A 54 -10.54 -2.51 -11.37
N THR A 55 -10.82 -1.65 -12.35
CA THR A 55 -11.72 -2.02 -13.44
C THR A 55 -10.99 -3.09 -14.22
N ALA A 56 -11.35 -4.36 -14.01
CA ALA A 56 -10.82 -5.46 -14.79
C ALA A 56 -11.19 -5.22 -16.27
N VAL A 57 -10.25 -4.65 -17.02
CA VAL A 57 -10.32 -4.66 -18.47
C VAL A 57 -10.09 -6.12 -18.83
N GLY A 58 -11.11 -6.78 -19.39
CA GLY A 58 -11.04 -8.19 -19.77
C GLY A 58 -9.89 -8.42 -20.74
N ARG A 59 -8.72 -8.77 -20.20
CA ARG A 59 -7.56 -9.22 -20.97
C ARG A 59 -7.60 -10.72 -20.96
N THR A 60 -7.88 -11.30 -22.12
CA THR A 60 -7.60 -12.71 -22.38
C THR A 60 -6.09 -12.88 -22.31
N ALA A 61 -5.60 -13.73 -21.40
CA ALA A 61 -4.22 -14.15 -21.42
C ALA A 61 -3.97 -14.91 -22.74
N ASP A 62 -2.90 -14.53 -23.45
CA ASP A 62 -2.40 -15.27 -24.60
C ASP A 62 -1.25 -16.16 -24.11
N ASP A 63 -1.28 -17.42 -24.52
CA ASP A 63 -0.37 -18.49 -24.09
C ASP A 63 0.99 -18.39 -24.81
N GLY A 64 1.16 -17.37 -25.67
CA GLY A 64 2.36 -17.14 -26.46
C GLY A 64 3.59 -16.71 -25.65
N VAL A 65 4.77 -16.89 -26.25
CA VAL A 65 6.03 -16.36 -25.72
C VAL A 65 6.01 -14.84 -25.81
N VAL A 66 6.07 -14.16 -24.66
CA VAL A 66 6.12 -12.70 -24.58
C VAL A 66 7.55 -12.22 -24.32
N PRO A 67 8.18 -11.45 -25.22
CA PRO A 67 9.50 -10.89 -24.97
C PRO A 67 9.41 -9.76 -23.94
N LEU A 68 10.05 -9.94 -22.78
CA LEU A 68 10.18 -8.90 -21.77
C LEU A 68 11.49 -8.12 -21.98
N LEU A 69 11.38 -6.95 -22.59
CA LEU A 69 12.54 -6.10 -22.89
C LEU A 69 13.02 -5.36 -21.64
N LEU A 70 14.31 -5.44 -21.37
CA LEU A 70 14.98 -4.73 -20.27
C LEU A 70 16.00 -3.74 -20.81
N SER A 71 16.14 -2.61 -20.13
CA SER A 71 17.18 -1.62 -20.42
C SER A 71 17.71 -1.01 -19.13
N ALA A 72 18.95 -0.55 -19.17
CA ALA A 72 19.57 0.19 -18.08
C ALA A 72 20.75 1.02 -18.59
N LYS A 73 21.20 1.98 -17.77
CA LYS A 73 22.31 2.87 -18.12
C LYS A 73 23.69 2.19 -18.11
N SER A 74 23.81 0.97 -17.58
CA SER A 74 25.05 0.20 -17.52
C SER A 74 24.75 -1.30 -17.39
N ASP A 75 25.74 -2.13 -17.71
CA ASP A 75 25.60 -3.59 -17.64
C ASP A 75 25.27 -4.08 -16.23
N LYS A 76 25.91 -3.49 -15.21
CA LYS A 76 25.61 -3.78 -13.81
C LYS A 76 24.16 -3.46 -13.45
N ALA A 77 23.64 -2.34 -13.95
CA ALA A 77 22.25 -1.95 -13.71
C ALA A 77 21.27 -2.85 -14.47
N LEU A 78 21.64 -3.34 -15.66
CA LEU A 78 20.84 -4.27 -16.45
C LEU A 78 20.71 -5.63 -15.75
N ALA A 79 21.83 -6.18 -15.25
CA ALA A 79 21.82 -7.40 -14.43
C ALA A 79 20.94 -7.23 -13.17
N GLY A 80 20.98 -6.05 -12.54
CA GLY A 80 20.12 -5.73 -11.40
C GLY A 80 18.64 -5.64 -11.75
N GLN A 81 18.26 -5.14 -12.94
CA GLN A 81 16.87 -5.16 -13.41
C GLN A 81 16.41 -6.60 -13.67
N ALA A 82 17.24 -7.41 -14.33
CA ALA A 82 16.93 -8.80 -14.62
C ALA A 82 16.70 -9.62 -13.34
N ALA A 83 17.54 -9.45 -12.32
CA ALA A 83 17.37 -10.12 -11.03
C ALA A 83 16.07 -9.73 -10.31
N ARG A 84 15.70 -8.44 -10.34
CA ARG A 84 14.43 -7.97 -9.74
C ARG A 84 13.21 -8.50 -10.49
N LEU A 85 13.26 -8.52 -11.82
CA LEU A 85 12.18 -9.08 -12.61
C LEU A 85 12.03 -10.57 -12.32
N LEU A 86 13.15 -11.31 -12.26
CA LEU A 86 13.13 -12.74 -11.96
C LEU A 86 12.50 -13.01 -10.57
N SER A 87 12.79 -12.19 -9.55
CA SER A 87 12.19 -12.35 -8.22
C SER A 87 10.68 -12.10 -8.14
N LEU A 88 10.09 -11.48 -9.17
CA LEU A 88 8.64 -11.30 -9.29
C LEU A 88 7.95 -12.43 -10.07
N LEU A 89 8.73 -13.18 -10.85
CA LEU A 89 8.23 -14.26 -11.73
C LEU A 89 8.49 -15.65 -11.16
N SER A 90 9.47 -15.79 -10.26
CA SER A 90 9.77 -17.02 -9.51
C SER A 90 8.84 -17.18 -8.31
#